data_AF-A0AAW8UG70-F1
#
_entry.id   AF-A0AAW8UG70-F1
#
_cell.length_a   1.000
_cell.length_b   1.000
_cell.length_c   1.000
_cell.angle_alpha   90.00
_cell.angle_beta   90.00
_cell.angle_gamma   90.00
#
_symmetry.space_group_name_H-M   'P 1'
#
loop_
_entity.id
_entity.type
_entity.pdbx_description
1 polymer ?
#
loop_
_entity_poly.entity_id
_entity_poly.type
_entity_poly.pdbx_seq_one_letter_code
_entity_poly.pdbx_strand_id
1 'polypeptide(L)'
;MRSNINSRNISTAFVPNQTDNFIIKKLLPYEGTTLAIVKFKDVCNDLSDYAYWFMFSTLWVSYSGFSDLELWKELFSSNRGNKSISLMKPDELSALRKLPNKLTVYRAHRDNELDWIAYTLDQKIAERFARERGSSEVTTYKVKKSDVLA
;
A
#
# COMPACT_ATOMS: atom_id res chain seq x y z
N MET A 1 -29.92 8.35 -13.33
CA MET A 1 -29.66 7.63 -12.07
C MET A 1 -28.34 8.17 -11.49
N ARG A 2 -28.38 9.18 -10.61
CA ARG A 2 -27.15 9.69 -9.96
C ARG A 2 -26.80 8.70 -8.86
N SER A 3 -25.74 7.93 -9.07
CA SER A 3 -25.15 7.08 -8.05
C SER A 3 -24.88 7.94 -6.81
N ASN A 4 -25.51 7.59 -5.69
CA ASN A 4 -25.14 8.10 -4.37
C ASN A 4 -23.77 7.50 -4.05
N ILE A 5 -22.70 8.08 -4.61
CA ILE A 5 -21.35 7.77 -4.19
C ILE A 5 -21.31 8.21 -2.73
N ASN A 6 -21.22 7.24 -1.82
CA ASN A 6 -21.11 7.47 -0.40
C ASN A 6 -19.78 8.19 -0.16
N SER A 7 -19.80 9.52 -0.22
CA SER A 7 -18.64 10.43 -0.17
C SER A 7 -17.85 10.33 1.14
N ARG A 8 -18.31 9.49 2.07
CA ARG A 8 -17.71 9.26 3.39
C ARG A 8 -16.40 8.48 3.35
N ASN A 9 -16.07 7.79 2.26
CA ASN A 9 -14.82 7.01 2.15
C ASN A 9 -13.85 7.52 1.08
N ILE A 10 -13.92 8.83 0.79
CA ILE A 10 -12.97 9.53 -0.07
C ILE A 10 -12.07 10.37 0.83
N SER A 11 -10.77 10.40 0.54
CA SER A 11 -9.81 11.24 1.27
C SER A 11 -10.22 12.71 1.24
N THR A 12 -10.01 13.41 2.36
CA THR A 12 -10.17 14.87 2.41
C THR A 12 -9.08 15.62 1.63
N ALA A 13 -7.99 14.94 1.23
CA ALA A 13 -6.96 15.51 0.37
C ALA A 13 -7.28 15.36 -1.13
N PHE A 14 -8.34 14.63 -1.49
CA PHE A 14 -8.72 14.47 -2.89
C PHE A 14 -9.23 15.80 -3.46
N VAL A 15 -8.57 16.26 -4.51
CA VAL A 15 -9.02 17.37 -5.35
C VAL A 15 -8.93 16.91 -6.81
N PRO A 16 -9.99 17.06 -7.63
CA PRO A 16 -9.91 16.74 -9.05
C PRO A 16 -8.76 17.50 -9.74
N ASN A 17 -7.88 16.77 -10.39
CA ASN A 17 -6.70 17.32 -11.07
C ASN A 17 -6.52 16.64 -12.44
N GLN A 18 -6.43 17.44 -13.51
CA GLN A 18 -6.34 16.93 -14.88
C GLN A 18 -4.98 16.27 -15.17
N THR A 19 -3.90 16.86 -14.66
CA THR A 19 -2.54 16.32 -14.79
C THR A 19 -2.43 14.97 -14.11
N ASP A 20 -2.91 14.87 -12.87
CA ASP A 20 -2.95 13.60 -12.13
C ASP A 20 -3.74 12.55 -12.92
N ASN A 21 -4.96 12.89 -13.36
CA ASN A 21 -5.79 11.98 -14.15
C ASN A 21 -5.11 11.49 -15.43
N PHE A 22 -4.35 12.36 -16.12
CA PHE A 22 -3.62 12.00 -17.32
C PHE A 22 -2.46 11.05 -17.03
N ILE A 23 -1.66 11.34 -16.00
CA ILE A 23 -0.54 10.49 -15.58
C ILE A 23 -1.06 9.13 -15.11
N ILE A 24 -2.08 9.10 -14.25
CA ILE A 24 -2.67 7.87 -13.73
C ILE A 24 -3.18 6.98 -14.87
N LYS A 25 -3.88 7.56 -15.86
CA LYS A 25 -4.35 6.80 -17.04
C LYS A 25 -3.21 6.12 -17.81
N LYS A 26 -2.01 6.71 -17.82
CA LYS A 26 -0.82 6.09 -18.45
C LYS A 26 -0.20 4.99 -17.59
N LEU A 27 -0.43 5.00 -16.28
CA LEU A 27 0.06 3.97 -15.35
C LEU A 27 -0.84 2.73 -15.31
N LEU A 28 -2.16 2.91 -15.45
CA LEU A 28 -3.14 1.81 -15.36
C LEU A 28 -2.82 0.57 -16.24
N PRO A 29 -2.32 0.70 -17.48
CA PRO A 29 -1.97 -0.47 -18.29
C PRO A 29 -0.91 -1.38 -17.67
N TYR A 30 -0.11 -0.89 -16.72
CA TYR A 30 0.93 -1.65 -16.04
C TYR A 30 0.47 -2.22 -14.70
N GLU A 31 -0.71 -1.85 -14.20
CA GLU A 31 -1.24 -2.33 -12.91
C GLU A 31 -1.24 -3.86 -12.82
N GLY A 32 -0.92 -4.40 -11.65
CA GLY A 32 -0.80 -5.85 -11.45
C GLY A 32 0.47 -6.47 -12.05
N THR A 33 1.41 -5.67 -12.55
CA THR A 33 2.72 -6.13 -13.05
C THR A 33 3.88 -5.53 -12.25
N THR A 34 5.06 -6.14 -12.32
CA THR A 34 6.30 -5.58 -11.74
C THR A 34 6.70 -4.25 -12.37
N LEU A 35 6.30 -3.98 -13.62
CA LEU A 35 6.64 -2.74 -14.32
C LEU A 35 5.89 -1.53 -13.77
N ALA A 36 4.77 -1.74 -13.07
CA ALA A 36 3.94 -0.65 -12.56
C ALA A 36 4.73 0.30 -11.66
N ILE A 37 5.53 -0.26 -10.74
CA ILE A 37 6.26 0.54 -9.78
C ILE A 37 7.45 1.29 -10.40
N VAL A 38 8.09 0.68 -11.40
CA VAL A 38 9.15 1.31 -12.20
C VAL A 38 8.57 2.49 -12.98
N LYS A 39 7.42 2.28 -13.64
CA LYS A 39 6.74 3.35 -14.39
C LYS A 39 6.20 4.43 -13.50
N PHE A 40 5.72 4.08 -12.30
CA PHE A 40 5.33 5.06 -11.29
C PHE A 40 6.53 5.94 -10.91
N LYS A 41 7.69 5.35 -10.61
CA LYS A 41 8.92 6.08 -10.28
C LYS A 41 9.32 7.09 -11.37
N ASP A 42 9.15 6.74 -12.65
CA ASP A 42 9.46 7.62 -13.78
C ASP A 42 8.62 8.93 -13.79
N VAL A 43 7.39 8.88 -13.28
CA VAL A 43 6.39 9.98 -13.43
C VAL A 43 5.90 10.55 -12.10
N CYS A 44 6.26 9.96 -10.96
CA CYS A 44 5.67 10.28 -9.67
C CYS A 44 5.97 11.70 -9.18
N ASN A 45 7.00 12.35 -9.73
CA ASN A 45 7.34 13.73 -9.37
C ASN A 45 6.29 14.74 -9.83
N ASP A 46 5.59 14.45 -10.93
CA ASP A 46 4.58 15.33 -11.52
C ASP A 46 3.19 15.17 -10.90
N LEU A 47 3.02 14.19 -10.00
CA LEU A 47 1.78 13.96 -9.27
C LEU A 47 1.63 14.93 -8.10
N SER A 48 0.37 15.31 -7.82
CA SER A 48 0.02 15.89 -6.52
C SER A 48 0.31 14.92 -5.38
N ASP A 49 0.45 15.42 -4.16
CA ASP A 49 0.70 14.58 -2.98
C ASP A 49 -0.38 13.53 -2.77
N TYR A 50 -1.65 13.89 -2.96
CA TYR A 50 -2.75 12.93 -2.88
C TYR A 50 -2.61 11.85 -3.96
N ALA A 51 -2.42 12.24 -5.22
CA ALA A 51 -2.35 11.30 -6.33
C ALA A 51 -1.13 10.38 -6.26
N TYR A 52 0.00 10.90 -5.77
CA TYR A 52 1.19 10.10 -5.46
C TYR A 52 0.84 8.98 -4.50
N TRP A 53 0.33 9.29 -3.31
CA TRP A 53 0.06 8.29 -2.28
C TRP A 53 -1.07 7.34 -2.66
N PHE A 54 -2.13 7.85 -3.29
CA PHE A 54 -3.27 7.05 -3.73
C PHE A 54 -2.88 6.03 -4.80
N MET A 55 -2.15 6.44 -5.84
CA MET A 55 -1.70 5.47 -6.84
C MET A 55 -0.65 4.54 -6.28
N PHE A 56 0.28 5.04 -5.47
CA PHE A 56 1.30 4.20 -4.87
C PHE A 56 0.69 3.08 -4.00
N SER A 57 -0.31 3.39 -3.17
CA SER A 57 -1.03 2.37 -2.39
C SER A 57 -1.88 1.43 -3.25
N THR A 58 -2.45 1.94 -4.34
CA THR A 58 -3.18 1.12 -5.31
C THR A 58 -2.25 0.10 -5.96
N LEU A 59 -1.08 0.54 -6.43
CA LEU A 59 -0.07 -0.35 -7.01
C LEU A 59 0.43 -1.37 -6.00
N TRP A 60 0.68 -0.94 -4.76
CA TRP A 60 1.10 -1.82 -3.65
C TRP A 60 0.12 -2.97 -3.40
N VAL A 61 -1.19 -2.71 -3.46
CA VAL A 61 -2.21 -3.74 -3.23
C VAL A 61 -2.47 -4.57 -4.49
N SER A 62 -2.32 -3.98 -5.69
CA SER A 62 -2.60 -4.63 -6.98
C SER A 62 -1.64 -5.77 -7.32
N TYR A 63 -0.42 -5.77 -6.74
CA TYR A 63 0.62 -6.72 -7.09
C TYR A 63 1.22 -7.40 -5.85
N SER A 64 1.02 -8.72 -5.73
CA SER A 64 1.49 -9.54 -4.60
C SER A 64 2.72 -10.41 -4.91
N GLY A 65 3.34 -10.19 -6.08
CA GLY A 65 4.45 -10.99 -6.59
C GLY A 65 5.84 -10.53 -6.11
N PHE A 66 6.88 -10.81 -6.89
CA PHE A 66 8.27 -10.44 -6.58
C PHE A 66 8.59 -9.10 -7.23
N SER A 67 8.81 -8.07 -6.41
CA SER A 67 9.19 -6.73 -6.87
C SER A 67 10.32 -6.19 -6.01
N ASP A 68 10.99 -5.16 -6.53
CA ASP A 68 12.14 -4.52 -5.90
C ASP A 68 11.74 -3.88 -4.56
N LEU A 69 12.13 -4.52 -3.46
CA LEU A 69 11.82 -4.08 -2.11
C LEU A 69 12.47 -2.72 -1.79
N GLU A 70 13.68 -2.46 -2.31
CA GLU A 70 14.38 -1.21 -2.05
C GLU A 70 13.69 -0.04 -2.76
N LEU A 71 13.19 -0.26 -3.98
CA LEU A 71 12.38 0.74 -4.68
C LEU A 71 11.08 1.07 -3.90
N TRP A 72 10.41 0.06 -3.35
CA TRP A 72 9.24 0.32 -2.50
C TRP A 72 9.60 1.14 -1.27
N LYS A 73 10.66 0.76 -0.55
CA LYS A 73 11.13 1.50 0.64
C LYS A 73 11.51 2.94 0.30
N GLU A 74 12.22 3.16 -0.80
CA GLU A 74 12.56 4.49 -1.31
C GLU A 74 11.29 5.33 -1.50
N LEU A 75 10.29 4.81 -2.22
CA LEU A 75 9.05 5.52 -2.50
C LEU A 75 8.19 5.74 -1.26
N PHE A 76 8.15 4.79 -0.31
CA PHE A 76 7.51 4.97 1.00
C PHE A 76 8.18 6.06 1.84
N SER A 77 9.50 6.25 1.68
CA SER A 77 10.30 7.23 2.43
C SER A 77 10.08 8.68 1.99
N SER A 78 9.35 8.91 0.89
CA SER A 78 9.02 10.25 0.40
C SER A 78 8.42 11.14 1.50
N ASN A 79 8.85 12.40 1.50
CA ASN A 79 8.45 13.46 2.44
C ASN A 79 7.23 14.27 1.99
N ARG A 80 6.52 13.81 0.95
CA ARG A 80 5.26 14.42 0.46
C ARG A 80 4.21 14.50 1.56
N GLY A 81 3.39 15.55 1.50
CA GLY A 81 2.32 15.82 2.46
C GLY A 81 1.19 14.79 2.41
N ASN A 82 0.28 14.86 3.38
CA ASN A 82 -0.99 14.11 3.40
C ASN A 82 -0.90 12.57 3.30
N LYS A 83 0.26 11.96 3.59
CA LYS A 83 0.50 10.49 3.54
C LYS A 83 -0.64 9.69 4.18
N SER A 84 -0.87 9.87 5.48
CA SER A 84 -1.90 9.14 6.25
C SER A 84 -3.31 9.17 5.70
N ILE A 85 -3.73 10.29 5.14
CA ILE A 85 -5.09 10.45 4.61
C ILE A 85 -5.19 10.07 3.13
N SER A 86 -4.07 9.77 2.47
CA SER A 86 -4.03 9.51 1.02
C SER A 86 -3.57 8.08 0.68
N LEU A 87 -2.73 7.47 1.53
CA LEU A 87 -2.27 6.09 1.38
C LEU A 87 -3.38 5.10 1.74
N MET A 88 -4.14 5.39 2.79
CA MET A 88 -5.28 4.59 3.26
C MET A 88 -6.60 5.30 3.00
N LYS A 89 -7.67 4.52 2.79
CA LYS A 89 -9.02 5.06 2.79
C LYS A 89 -9.42 5.54 4.20
N PRO A 90 -10.36 6.51 4.32
CA PRO A 90 -10.81 7.02 5.61
C PRO A 90 -11.26 5.93 6.62
N ASP A 91 -11.94 4.88 6.16
CA ASP A 91 -12.36 3.77 7.02
C ASP A 91 -11.21 2.86 7.47
N GLU A 92 -10.27 2.55 6.58
CA GLU A 92 -9.03 1.82 6.88
C GLU A 92 -8.19 2.57 7.91
N LEU A 93 -8.00 3.87 7.71
CA LEU A 93 -7.29 4.74 8.66
C LEU A 93 -8.01 4.81 10.01
N SER A 94 -9.34 4.87 10.01
CA SER A 94 -10.16 4.83 11.23
C SER A 94 -10.00 3.50 11.97
N ALA A 95 -9.97 2.38 11.24
CA ALA A 95 -9.72 1.06 11.80
C ALA A 95 -8.31 0.97 12.42
N LEU A 96 -7.27 1.42 11.71
CA LEU A 96 -5.90 1.48 12.21
C LEU A 96 -5.80 2.30 13.51
N ARG A 97 -6.45 3.47 13.56
CA ARG A 97 -6.45 4.33 14.76
C ARG A 97 -6.99 3.63 16.00
N LYS A 98 -8.01 2.77 15.84
CA LYS A 98 -8.65 2.00 16.92
C LYS A 98 -7.82 0.82 17.43
N LEU A 99 -6.77 0.41 16.70
CA LEU A 99 -5.91 -0.68 17.13
C LEU A 99 -5.08 -0.32 18.37
N PRO A 100 -4.68 -1.30 19.19
CA PRO A 100 -3.82 -1.06 20.35
C PRO A 100 -2.44 -0.53 19.94
N ASN A 101 -1.72 0.10 20.87
CA ASN A 101 -0.39 0.64 20.60
C ASN A 101 0.68 -0.43 20.36
N LYS A 102 0.44 -1.67 20.79
CA LYS A 102 1.28 -2.84 20.52
C LYS A 102 0.45 -3.81 19.69
N LEU A 103 0.95 -4.17 18.52
CA LEU A 103 0.27 -5.04 17.56
C LEU A 103 0.99 -6.37 17.50
N THR A 104 0.23 -7.46 17.48
CA THR A 104 0.72 -8.76 17.04
C THR A 104 0.44 -8.87 15.56
N VAL A 105 1.47 -9.06 14.74
CA VAL A 105 1.37 -9.18 13.29
C VAL A 105 2.06 -10.45 12.81
N TYR A 106 1.66 -10.93 11.65
CA TYR A 106 2.12 -12.18 11.06
C TYR A 106 2.66 -11.93 9.66
N ARG A 107 3.71 -12.68 9.29
CA ARG A 107 4.34 -12.63 7.97
C ARG A 107 4.56 -14.06 7.49
N ALA A 108 4.18 -14.33 6.25
CA ALA A 108 4.60 -15.52 5.53
C ALA A 108 5.89 -15.24 4.78
N HIS A 109 6.95 -15.96 5.10
CA HIS A 109 8.26 -15.79 4.48
C HIS A 109 8.38 -16.59 3.18
N ARG A 110 9.25 -16.10 2.31
CA ARG A 110 9.74 -16.88 1.16
C ARG A 110 11.07 -17.51 1.51
N ASP A 111 11.40 -18.62 0.84
CA ASP A 111 12.70 -19.27 1.01
C ASP A 111 13.84 -18.28 0.72
N ASN A 112 14.80 -18.19 1.63
CA ASN A 112 15.95 -17.27 1.57
C ASN A 112 15.58 -15.78 1.57
N GLU A 113 14.37 -15.40 2.02
CA GLU A 113 14.00 -13.99 2.20
C GLU A 113 14.79 -13.36 3.37
N LEU A 114 15.60 -12.35 3.07
CA LEU A 114 16.41 -11.64 4.07
C LEU A 114 15.75 -10.37 4.61
N ASP A 115 14.70 -9.88 3.94
CA ASP A 115 14.06 -8.60 4.26
C ASP A 115 12.60 -8.53 3.77
N TRP A 116 11.75 -7.76 4.45
CA TRP A 116 10.31 -7.64 4.17
C TRP A 116 9.67 -6.40 4.83
N ILE A 117 8.58 -5.90 4.23
CA ILE A 117 7.82 -4.74 4.75
C ILE A 117 6.30 -4.98 4.81
N ALA A 118 5.83 -6.19 4.51
CA ALA A 118 4.40 -6.50 4.41
C ALA A 118 3.96 -7.51 5.48
N TYR A 119 2.99 -7.12 6.31
CA TYR A 119 2.48 -7.91 7.42
C TYR A 119 0.95 -7.95 7.40
N THR A 120 0.37 -8.90 8.14
CA THR A 120 -1.08 -8.99 8.37
C THR A 120 -1.39 -9.11 9.87
N LEU A 121 -2.52 -8.58 10.30
CA LEU A 121 -3.05 -8.80 11.65
C LEU A 121 -3.76 -10.15 11.79
N ASP A 122 -4.08 -10.80 10.68
CA ASP A 122 -4.77 -12.10 10.63
C ASP A 122 -3.76 -13.21 10.30
N GLN A 123 -3.52 -14.09 11.27
CA GLN A 123 -2.64 -15.25 11.12
C GLN A 123 -3.07 -16.16 9.96
N LYS A 124 -4.38 -16.35 9.75
CA LYS A 124 -4.89 -17.23 8.68
C LYS A 124 -4.54 -16.70 7.30
N ILE A 125 -4.47 -15.38 7.14
CA ILE A 125 -4.03 -14.74 5.90
C ILE A 125 -2.55 -15.05 5.66
N ALA A 126 -1.69 -14.95 6.69
CA ALA A 126 -0.29 -15.30 6.56
C ALA A 126 -0.13 -16.80 6.19
N GLU A 127 -0.80 -17.70 6.90
CA GLU A 127 -0.78 -19.13 6.60
C GLU A 127 -1.26 -19.45 5.18
N ARG A 128 -2.28 -18.75 4.68
CA ARG A 128 -2.73 -18.89 3.29
C ARG A 128 -1.63 -18.50 2.31
N PHE A 129 -1.00 -17.34 2.50
CA PHE A 129 0.10 -16.89 1.64
C PHE A 129 1.33 -17.79 1.72
N ALA A 130 1.62 -18.38 2.88
CA ALA A 130 2.70 -19.36 3.01
C ALA A 130 2.42 -20.57 2.10
N ARG A 131 1.21 -21.16 2.21
CA ARG A 131 0.78 -22.29 1.36
C ARG A 131 0.80 -21.96 -0.13
N GLU A 132 0.26 -20.80 -0.52
CA GLU A 132 0.24 -20.34 -1.92
C GLU A 132 1.64 -20.18 -2.52
N ARG A 133 2.65 -19.94 -1.67
CA ARG A 133 4.05 -19.77 -2.06
C ARG A 133 4.89 -21.03 -1.89
N GLY A 134 4.30 -22.13 -1.44
CA GLY A 134 5.02 -23.38 -1.15
C GLY A 134 5.91 -23.33 0.10
N SER A 135 5.75 -22.31 0.95
CA SER A 135 6.48 -22.17 2.23
C SER A 135 5.58 -22.57 3.41
N SER A 136 6.17 -23.06 4.48
CA SER A 136 5.48 -23.29 5.77
C SER A 136 5.84 -22.23 6.81
N GLU A 137 6.72 -21.30 6.50
CA GLU A 137 7.26 -20.37 7.48
C GLU A 137 6.35 -19.16 7.66
N VAL A 138 5.70 -19.10 8.81
CA VAL A 138 4.96 -17.93 9.29
C VAL A 138 5.58 -17.46 10.60
N THR A 139 6.05 -16.22 10.62
CA THR A 139 6.64 -15.61 11.83
C THR A 139 5.65 -14.63 12.45
N THR A 140 5.63 -14.62 13.78
CA THR A 140 4.85 -13.69 14.59
C THR A 140 5.75 -12.58 15.12
N TYR A 141 5.34 -11.34 14.94
CA TYR A 141 6.05 -10.16 15.44
C TYR A 141 5.18 -9.37 16.40
N LYS A 142 5.85 -8.66 17.32
CA LYS A 142 5.24 -7.61 18.15
C LYS A 142 5.80 -6.27 17.73
N VAL A 143 4.98 -5.42 17.14
CA VAL A 143 5.39 -4.10 16.62
C VAL A 143 4.64 -2.98 17.34
N LYS A 144 5.20 -1.77 17.35
CA LYS A 144 4.48 -0.60 17.84
C LYS A 144 3.58 -0.08 16.73
N LYS A 145 2.40 0.43 17.08
CA LYS A 145 1.50 1.09 16.10
C LYS A 145 2.16 2.29 15.42
N SER A 146 3.12 2.95 16.08
CA SER A 146 3.92 4.04 15.50
C SER A 146 4.78 3.61 14.31
N ASP A 147 5.07 2.31 14.20
CA ASP A 147 5.95 1.77 13.17
C ASP A 147 5.13 1.33 11.93
N VAL A 148 3.79 1.37 12.03
CA VAL A 148 2.90 1.12 10.90
C VAL A 148 2.81 2.37 10.03
N LEU A 149 3.18 2.23 8.77
CA LEU A 149 3.00 3.29 7.78
C LEU A 149 1.51 3.48 7.48
N ALA A 150 1.04 4.69 7.75
CA ALA A 150 -0.22 5.23 7.31
C ALA A 150 0.06 6.50 6.52
#